data_AF-A0A1M7YC14-F1
#
_entry.id   AF-A0A1M7YC14-F1
#
_cell.length_a   1.000
_cell.length_b   1.000
_cell.length_c   1.000
_cell.angle_alpha   90.00
_cell.angle_beta   90.00
_cell.angle_gamma   90.00
#
_symmetry.space_group_name_H-M   'P 1'
#
loop_
_entity.id
_entity.type
_entity.pdbx_description
1 polymer ?
#
loop_
_entity_poly.entity_id
_entity_poly.type
_entity_poly.pdbx_seq_one_letter_code
_entity_poly.pdbx_strand_id
1 'polypeptide(L)'
;MLIILIIIFVLLFAIALKSGEKTVKKAIESDRIFFPFDDSIHKTRQQQERIKRSVEHDLKIKTTLSNGYSGKIIGTTGNTYLVTLKNCSCQDFKRRNLPCKHMYFLAENTLRCNVWRDEKTDEYCIEKISIKK
;
A
#
# COMPACT_ATOMS: atom_id res chain seq x y z
N MET A 1 5.69 -7.63 -51.42
CA MET A 1 4.47 -7.77 -50.58
C MET A 1 4.67 -8.72 -49.40
N LEU A 2 5.19 -9.94 -49.57
CA LEU A 2 5.38 -10.90 -48.46
C LEU A 2 6.25 -10.38 -47.32
N ILE A 3 7.39 -9.76 -47.62
CA ILE A 3 8.31 -9.18 -46.62
C ILE A 3 7.61 -8.06 -45.81
N ILE A 4 6.82 -7.23 -46.48
CA ILE A 4 6.08 -6.12 -45.85
C ILE A 4 5.01 -6.69 -44.88
N LEU A 5 4.31 -7.76 -45.27
CA LEU A 5 3.32 -8.43 -44.42
C LEU A 5 3.96 -9.06 -43.18
N ILE A 6 5.14 -9.67 -43.33
CA ILE A 6 5.90 -10.24 -42.20
C ILE A 6 6.31 -9.13 -41.22
N ILE A 7 6.82 -8.00 -41.73
CA ILE A 7 7.20 -6.85 -40.89
C ILE A 7 5.99 -6.32 -40.10
N ILE A 8 4.84 -6.13 -40.76
CA ILE A 8 3.61 -5.67 -40.11
C ILE A 8 3.18 -6.67 -39.02
N PHE A 9 3.22 -7.98 -39.30
CA PHE A 9 2.85 -9.00 -38.32
C PHE A 9 3.76 -8.98 -37.09
N VAL A 10 5.08 -8.85 -37.28
CA VAL A 10 6.05 -8.74 -36.18
C VAL A 10 5.79 -7.48 -35.33
N LEU A 11 5.48 -6.33 -35.97
CA LEU A 11 5.14 -5.10 -35.27
C LEU A 11 3.84 -5.24 -34.45
N LEU A 12 2.79 -5.83 -35.02
CA LEU A 12 1.53 -6.08 -34.33
C LEU A 12 1.73 -7.03 -33.13
N PHE A 13 2.52 -8.09 -33.31
CA PHE A 13 2.86 -9.01 -32.24
C PHE A 13 3.62 -8.33 -31.10
N ALA A 14 4.63 -7.49 -31.42
CA ALA A 14 5.36 -6.71 -30.42
C ALA A 14 4.46 -5.73 -29.65
N ILE A 15 3.50 -5.09 -30.33
CA ILE A 15 2.49 -4.22 -29.70
C ILE A 15 1.61 -5.01 -28.73
N ALA A 16 1.15 -6.20 -29.13
CA ALA A 16 0.33 -7.08 -28.29
C ALA A 16 1.07 -7.50 -27.01
N LEU A 17 2.34 -7.91 -27.11
CA LEU A 17 3.18 -8.25 -25.95
C LEU A 17 3.31 -7.08 -24.96
N LYS A 18 3.59 -5.87 -25.47
CA LYS A 18 3.73 -4.66 -24.65
C LYS A 18 2.41 -4.25 -23.99
N SER A 19 1.27 -4.46 -24.66
CA SER A 19 -0.05 -4.21 -24.10
C SER A 19 -0.38 -5.18 -22.96
N GLY A 20 -0.02 -6.46 -23.12
CA GLY A 20 -0.13 -7.47 -22.07
C GLY A 20 0.66 -7.10 -20.82
N GLU A 21 1.93 -6.73 -20.97
CA GLU A 21 2.80 -6.33 -19.85
C GLU A 21 2.24 -5.13 -19.07
N LYS A 22 1.73 -4.11 -19.77
CA LYS A 22 1.09 -2.94 -19.15
C LYS A 22 -0.15 -3.32 -18.35
N THR A 23 -0.97 -4.21 -18.89
CA THR A 23 -2.19 -4.70 -18.22
C THR A 23 -1.84 -5.46 -16.94
N VAL A 24 -0.83 -6.34 -16.99
CA VAL A 24 -0.33 -7.09 -15.84
C VAL A 24 0.22 -6.15 -14.77
N LYS A 25 1.08 -5.18 -15.14
CA LYS A 25 1.61 -4.18 -14.20
C LYS A 25 0.52 -3.40 -13.49
N LYS A 26 -0.49 -2.94 -14.22
CA LYS A 26 -1.64 -2.22 -13.64
C LYS A 26 -2.47 -3.10 -12.69
N ALA A 27 -2.64 -4.37 -13.01
CA ALA A 27 -3.35 -5.31 -12.14
C ALA A 27 -2.57 -5.55 -10.83
N ILE A 28 -1.25 -5.80 -10.93
CA ILE A 28 -0.37 -5.97 -9.76
C ILE A 28 -0.37 -4.71 -8.89
N GLU A 29 -0.23 -3.53 -9.49
CA GLU A 29 -0.29 -2.25 -8.78
C GLU A 29 -1.63 -2.04 -8.05
N SER A 30 -2.74 -2.38 -8.70
CA SER A 30 -4.07 -2.25 -8.11
C SER A 30 -4.32 -3.19 -6.93
N ASP A 31 -3.55 -4.27 -6.81
CA ASP A 31 -3.68 -5.25 -5.74
C ASP A 31 -2.99 -4.82 -4.43
N ARG A 32 -2.05 -3.86 -4.50
CA ARG A 32 -1.29 -3.38 -3.33
C ARG A 32 -2.18 -2.71 -2.31
N ILE A 33 -1.97 -3.02 -1.03
CA ILE A 33 -2.70 -2.39 0.09
C ILE A 33 -2.41 -0.88 0.12
N PHE A 34 -1.13 -0.52 -0.02
CA PHE A 34 -0.63 0.85 0.07
C PHE A 34 -0.26 1.40 -1.31
N PHE A 35 -1.11 1.32 -2.33
CA PHE A 35 -0.79 1.95 -3.62
C PHE A 35 -0.57 3.48 -3.49
N PRO A 36 0.49 4.08 -4.06
CA PRO A 36 1.41 3.54 -5.08
C PRO A 36 2.71 2.93 -4.52
N PHE A 37 2.81 2.74 -3.21
CA PHE A 37 4.02 2.24 -2.56
C PHE A 37 4.31 0.78 -2.94
N ASP A 38 5.59 0.46 -3.09
CA ASP A 38 6.03 -0.91 -3.34
C ASP A 38 6.16 -1.69 -2.04
N ASP A 39 5.71 -2.95 -2.00
CA ASP A 39 5.68 -3.73 -0.76
C ASP A 39 7.08 -3.94 -0.16
N SER A 40 8.13 -3.88 -0.97
CA SER A 40 9.52 -3.96 -0.49
C SER A 40 9.89 -2.84 0.48
N ILE A 41 9.25 -1.66 0.42
CA ILE A 41 9.57 -0.56 1.33
C ILE A 41 9.29 -0.92 2.79
N HIS A 42 8.33 -1.84 3.01
CA HIS A 42 7.90 -2.25 4.35
C HIS A 42 9.01 -3.00 5.08
N LYS A 43 9.97 -3.59 4.35
CA LYS A 43 11.13 -4.29 4.92
C LYS A 43 12.27 -3.36 5.35
N THR A 44 12.22 -2.08 4.98
CA THR A 44 13.29 -1.15 5.37
C THR A 44 13.22 -0.86 6.88
N ARG A 45 14.38 -0.75 7.54
CA ARG A 45 14.47 -0.48 9.00
C ARG A 45 13.64 0.74 9.42
N GLN A 46 13.71 1.84 8.68
CA GLN A 46 12.93 3.05 8.99
C GLN A 46 11.42 2.81 8.93
N GLN A 47 10.99 1.90 8.06
CA GLN A 47 9.58 1.59 7.87
C GLN A 47 9.08 0.58 8.89
N GLN A 48 9.91 -0.40 9.27
CA GLN A 48 9.69 -1.29 10.40
C GLN A 48 9.41 -0.52 11.71
N GLU A 49 10.19 0.52 12.00
CA GLU A 49 9.94 1.42 13.15
C GLU A 49 8.60 2.18 13.07
N ARG A 50 8.00 2.32 11.89
CA ARG A 50 6.69 2.95 11.71
C ARG A 50 5.55 1.96 11.86
N ILE A 51 5.77 0.72 11.44
CA ILE A 51 4.84 -0.39 11.65
C ILE A 51 4.80 -0.74 13.14
N LYS A 52 5.96 -0.86 13.80
CA LYS A 52 6.06 -1.02 15.26
C LYS A 52 5.25 0.04 16.01
N ARG A 53 5.45 1.32 15.66
CA ARG A 53 4.72 2.45 16.28
C ARG A 53 3.25 2.54 15.87
N SER A 54 2.77 1.81 14.87
CA SER A 54 1.33 1.74 14.60
C SER A 54 0.63 0.76 15.54
N VAL A 55 1.35 -0.26 15.99
CA VAL A 55 0.86 -1.29 16.92
C VAL A 55 1.04 -0.86 18.38
N GLU A 56 2.20 -0.30 18.74
CA GLU A 56 2.55 -0.02 20.15
C GLU A 56 2.03 1.31 20.69
N HIS A 57 1.78 2.31 19.83
CA HIS A 57 1.33 3.62 20.30
C HIS A 57 -0.20 3.66 20.46
N ASP A 58 -0.69 4.38 21.47
CA ASP A 58 -2.12 4.66 21.66
C ASP A 58 -2.66 5.58 20.56
N LEU A 59 -3.09 4.96 19.45
CA LEU A 59 -3.77 5.60 18.33
C LEU A 59 -5.25 5.24 18.38
N LYS A 60 -6.12 6.17 17.98
CA LYS A 60 -7.58 5.95 18.04
C LYS A 60 -8.25 6.31 16.72
N ILE A 61 -9.18 5.46 16.28
CA ILE A 61 -10.08 5.83 15.19
C ILE A 61 -11.13 6.79 15.74
N LYS A 62 -11.17 8.01 15.19
CA LYS A 62 -12.23 8.97 15.46
C LYS A 62 -13.44 8.72 14.57
N THR A 63 -13.20 8.45 13.28
CA THR A 63 -14.26 8.21 12.29
C THR A 63 -13.68 7.47 11.10
N THR A 64 -14.38 6.44 10.62
CA THR A 64 -14.11 5.81 9.32
C THR A 64 -15.08 6.37 8.29
N LEU A 65 -14.60 6.69 7.09
CA LEU A 65 -15.43 7.16 5.98
C LEU A 65 -16.14 5.98 5.30
N SER A 66 -17.25 6.25 4.61
CA SER A 66 -18.09 5.25 3.93
C SER A 66 -17.34 4.42 2.87
N ASN A 67 -16.21 4.92 2.37
CA ASN A 67 -15.36 4.20 1.43
C ASN A 67 -14.55 3.06 2.08
N GLY A 68 -14.60 2.92 3.42
CA GLY A 68 -13.95 1.85 4.17
C GLY A 68 -12.42 1.96 4.31
N TYR A 69 -11.75 2.82 3.55
CA TYR A 69 -10.26 2.88 3.47
C TYR A 69 -9.73 4.29 3.72
N SER A 70 -10.50 5.10 4.44
CA SER A 70 -10.15 6.47 4.81
C SER A 70 -10.81 6.82 6.14
N GLY A 71 -10.18 7.70 6.90
CA GLY A 71 -10.71 8.07 8.21
C GLY A 71 -9.95 9.19 8.90
N LYS A 72 -10.45 9.55 10.08
CA LYS A 72 -9.81 10.45 11.03
C LYS A 72 -9.18 9.61 12.14
N ILE A 73 -7.86 9.73 12.30
CA ILE A 73 -7.09 9.05 13.35
C ILE A 73 -6.55 10.09 14.33
N ILE A 74 -6.75 9.84 15.62
CA ILE A 74 -6.17 10.62 16.71
C ILE A 74 -4.79 10.03 17.01
N GLY A 75 -3.76 10.86 16.89
CA GLY A 75 -2.40 10.48 17.27
C GLY A 75 -2.15 10.61 18.77
N THR A 76 -0.96 10.17 19.20
CA THR A 76 -0.56 10.16 20.62
C THR A 76 -0.57 11.53 21.31
N THR A 77 -0.48 12.62 20.55
CA THR A 77 -0.53 13.99 21.09
C THR A 77 -1.94 14.58 21.09
N GLY A 78 -2.98 13.78 20.81
CA GLY A 78 -4.37 14.24 20.67
C GLY A 78 -4.72 14.88 19.33
N ASN A 79 -3.73 15.12 18.46
CA ASN A 79 -3.96 15.68 17.13
C ASN A 79 -4.73 14.71 16.23
N THR A 80 -5.72 15.23 15.49
CA THR A 80 -6.49 14.43 14.52
C THR A 80 -5.88 14.55 13.12
N TYR A 81 -5.65 13.43 12.47
CA TYR A 81 -5.14 13.33 11.12
C TYR A 81 -6.18 12.73 10.18
N LEU A 82 -6.34 13.33 9.00
CA LEU A 82 -6.98 12.69 7.84
C LEU A 82 -6.01 11.67 7.24
N VAL A 83 -6.47 10.44 7.11
CA VAL A 83 -5.65 9.29 6.70
C VAL A 83 -6.40 8.47 5.66
N THR A 84 -5.69 8.06 4.62
CA THR A 84 -6.10 7.06 3.63
C THR A 84 -4.95 6.06 3.47
N LEU A 85 -5.16 4.97 2.72
CA LEU A 85 -4.08 4.04 2.40
C LEU A 85 -3.04 4.61 1.41
N LYS A 86 -3.31 5.78 0.81
CA LYS A 86 -2.43 6.44 -0.14
C LYS A 86 -1.76 7.71 0.40
N ASN A 87 -2.39 8.36 1.39
CA ASN A 87 -1.97 9.68 1.86
C ASN A 87 -2.31 9.88 3.34
N CYS A 88 -1.51 10.68 4.04
CA CYS A 88 -1.77 11.10 5.41
C CYS A 88 -1.43 12.58 5.60
N SER A 89 -2.30 13.29 6.31
CA SER A 89 -2.09 14.71 6.67
C SER A 89 -1.00 14.95 7.73
N CYS A 90 -0.41 13.90 8.31
CA CYS A 90 0.62 14.04 9.33
C CYS A 90 1.95 14.53 8.75
N GLN A 91 2.79 15.12 9.60
CA GLN A 91 4.06 15.69 9.19
C GLN A 91 5.06 14.64 8.68
N ASP A 92 5.04 13.42 9.23
CA ASP A 92 5.91 12.32 8.81
C ASP A 92 5.67 11.95 7.34
N PHE A 93 4.41 11.82 6.94
CA PHE A 93 4.04 11.57 5.56
C PHE A 93 4.39 12.76 4.66
N LYS A 94 4.02 13.98 5.05
CA LYS A 94 4.30 15.20 4.27
C LYS A 94 5.78 15.39 3.94
N ARG A 95 6.69 14.95 4.81
CA ARG A 95 8.14 15.06 4.59
C ARG A 95 8.70 13.92 3.75
N ARG A 96 8.23 12.69 3.95
CA ARG A 96 8.83 11.49 3.35
C ARG A 96 8.13 11.02 2.09
N ASN A 97 6.85 11.36 1.93
CA ASN A 97 5.96 10.77 0.93
C ASN A 97 6.03 9.23 0.94
N LEU A 98 6.07 8.63 2.13
CA LEU A 98 6.07 7.18 2.37
C LEU A 98 5.04 6.87 3.46
N PRO A 99 4.52 5.63 3.55
CA PRO A 99 3.54 5.27 4.54
C PRO A 99 4.00 5.65 5.95
N CYS A 100 3.08 6.21 6.73
CA CYS A 100 3.35 6.56 8.11
C CYS A 100 2.64 5.59 9.05
N LYS A 101 2.92 5.67 10.35
CA LYS A 101 2.28 4.81 11.35
C LYS A 101 0.75 4.85 11.30
N HIS A 102 0.15 6.01 10.98
CA HIS A 102 -1.31 6.12 10.93
C HIS A 102 -1.92 5.33 9.77
N MET A 103 -1.18 5.18 8.66
CA MET A 103 -1.66 4.42 7.50
C MET A 103 -1.69 2.92 7.80
N TYR A 104 -0.65 2.41 8.49
CA TYR A 104 -0.64 1.03 8.97
C TYR A 104 -1.76 0.76 9.97
N PHE A 105 -1.91 1.64 10.96
CA PHE A 105 -3.00 1.57 11.93
C PHE A 105 -4.37 1.57 11.25
N LEU A 106 -4.59 2.43 10.25
CA LEU A 106 -5.83 2.45 9.48
C LEU A 106 -6.05 1.11 8.76
N ALA A 107 -5.03 0.59 8.08
CA ALA A 107 -5.15 -0.63 7.28
C ALA A 107 -5.54 -1.83 8.16
N GLU A 108 -4.89 -1.99 9.31
CA GLU A 108 -5.18 -3.04 10.27
C GLU A 108 -6.60 -2.93 10.83
N ASN A 109 -6.99 -1.74 11.31
CA ASN A 109 -8.31 -1.53 11.90
C ASN A 109 -9.47 -1.55 10.87
N THR A 110 -9.16 -1.39 9.58
CA THR A 110 -10.14 -1.52 8.49
C THR A 110 -10.14 -2.91 7.86
N LEU A 111 -9.47 -3.88 8.51
CA LEU A 111 -9.38 -5.28 8.09
C LEU A 111 -8.84 -5.43 6.65
N ARG A 112 -7.89 -4.57 6.28
CA ARG A 112 -7.20 -4.62 4.99
C ARG A 112 -5.97 -5.50 5.03
N CYS A 113 -5.31 -5.51 6.17
CA CYS A 113 -4.17 -6.35 6.43
C CYS A 113 -4.12 -6.76 7.89
N ASN A 114 -3.44 -7.85 8.17
CA ASN A 114 -2.96 -8.19 9.50
C ASN A 114 -1.53 -7.69 9.63
N VAL A 115 -1.19 -7.18 10.81
CA VAL A 115 0.17 -6.82 11.18
C VAL A 115 0.59 -7.70 12.34
N TRP A 116 1.72 -8.39 12.23
CA TRP A 116 2.27 -9.19 13.31
C TRP A 116 3.78 -9.09 13.34
N ARG A 117 4.37 -9.40 14.49
CA ARG A 117 5.82 -9.48 14.67
C ARG A 117 6.26 -10.94 14.45
N ASP A 118 7.24 -11.16 13.60
CA ASP A 118 7.94 -12.44 13.47
C ASP A 118 8.99 -12.54 14.59
N GLU A 119 8.82 -13.50 15.49
CA GLU A 119 9.71 -13.69 16.65
C GLU A 119 11.12 -14.11 16.26
N LYS A 120 11.31 -14.70 15.07
CA LYS A 120 12.63 -15.19 14.63
C LYS A 120 13.49 -14.07 14.06
N THR A 121 12.88 -13.15 13.32
CA THR A 121 13.58 -12.05 12.64
C THR A 121 13.46 -10.72 13.39
N ASP A 122 12.55 -10.64 14.37
CA ASP A 122 12.13 -9.40 15.04
C ASP A 122 11.59 -8.33 14.06
N GLU A 123 11.09 -8.76 12.90
CA GLU A 123 10.48 -7.90 11.89
C GLU A 123 8.96 -7.96 11.96
N TYR A 124 8.31 -6.85 11.63
CA TYR A 124 6.87 -6.77 11.43
C TYR A 124 6.51 -7.14 9.99
N CYS A 125 5.57 -8.07 9.87
CA CYS A 125 5.00 -8.53 8.62
C CYS A 125 3.62 -7.90 8.40
N ILE A 126 3.29 -7.66 7.12
CA ILE A 126 2.00 -7.15 6.68
C ILE A 126 1.44 -8.15 5.68
N GLU A 127 0.31 -8.75 5.99
CA GLU A 127 -0.38 -9.65 5.07
C GLU A 127 -1.77 -9.13 4.77
N LYS A 128 -2.10 -9.13 3.49
CA LYS A 128 -3.41 -8.72 3.00
C LYS A 128 -4.46 -9.72 3.43
N ILE A 129 -5.53 -9.23 4.04
CA ILE A 129 -6.69 -10.06 4.34
C ILE A 129 -7.43 -10.31 3.02
N SER A 130 -7.43 -11.56 2.57
CA SER A 130 -8.24 -11.98 1.44
C SER A 130 -9.69 -12.05 1.89
N ILE A 131 -10.46 -10.98 1.63
CA ILE A 131 -11.91 -11.03 1.78
C ILE A 131 -12.41 -11.98 0.69
N LYS A 132 -12.61 -13.25 1.04
CA LYS A 132 -13.39 -14.17 0.22
C LYS A 132 -14.76 -13.52 0.06
N LYS A 133 -15.03 -13.02 -1.14
CA LYS A 133 -16.36 -12.59 -1.55
C LYS A 133 -17.30 -13.80 -1.56
#